data_AF-A0A392RC52-F1
#
_entry.id   AF-A0A392RC52-F1
#
_cell.length_a   1.000
_cell.length_b   1.000
_cell.length_c   1.000
_cell.angle_alpha   90.00
_cell.angle_beta   90.00
_cell.angle_gamma   90.00
#
_symmetry.space_group_name_H-M   'P 1'
#
loop_
_entity.id
_entity.type
_entity.pdbx_description
1 polymer ?
#
loop_
_entity_poly.entity_id
_entity_poly.type
_entity_poly.pdbx_seq_one_letter_code
_entity_poly.pdbx_strand_id
1 'polypeptide(L)'
;MKRLKGALRKWNKEVYGCMESKIEDLTIGIELLELKGEREGLSEEELVERKKKFDHLWLLLKSKEGVEFQKSRSRWLREGDANTSFFHAC
;
A
#
# COMPACT_ATOMS: atom_id res chain seq x y z
N MET A 1 9.40 -27.68 -5.16
CA MET A 1 8.99 -26.27 -5.43
C MET A 1 7.68 -25.80 -4.76
N LYS A 2 6.73 -26.66 -4.35
CA LYS A 2 5.43 -26.20 -3.79
C LYS A 2 5.49 -25.52 -2.41
N ARG A 3 6.44 -25.90 -1.54
CA ARG A 3 6.58 -25.35 -0.18
C ARG A 3 7.05 -23.89 -0.16
N LEU A 4 7.98 -23.53 -1.05
CA LEU A 4 8.53 -22.17 -1.15
C LEU A 4 7.45 -21.15 -1.56
N LYS A 5 6.56 -21.55 -2.49
CA LYS A 5 5.46 -20.71 -2.97
C LYS A 5 4.43 -20.41 -1.88
N GLY A 6 4.14 -21.38 -1.00
CA GLY A 6 3.26 -21.20 0.16
C GLY A 6 3.83 -20.24 1.19
N ALA A 7 5.11 -20.40 1.54
CA ALA A 7 5.82 -19.51 2.46
C ALA A 7 5.88 -18.07 1.95
N LEU A 8 6.16 -17.89 0.65
CA LEU A 8 6.21 -16.57 0.02
C LEU A 8 4.84 -15.87 0.02
N ARG A 9 3.76 -16.63 -0.20
CA ARG A 9 2.38 -16.10 -0.21
C ARG A 9 1.92 -15.72 1.20
N LYS A 10 2.31 -16.51 2.21
CA LYS A 10 2.08 -16.20 3.62
C LYS A 10 2.84 -14.94 4.03
N TRP A 11 4.14 -14.87 3.72
CA TRP A 11 4.96 -13.68 3.99
C TRP A 11 4.41 -12.42 3.30
N ASN A 12 4.01 -12.53 2.03
CA ASN A 12 3.40 -11.41 1.31
C ASN A 12 2.09 -10.97 1.97
N LYS A 13 1.24 -11.91 2.40
CA LYS A 13 0.01 -11.56 3.16
C LYS A 13 0.32 -10.94 4.52
N GLU A 14 1.31 -11.43 5.24
CA GLU A 14 1.68 -10.90 6.56
C GLU A 14 2.30 -9.49 6.45
N VAL A 15 3.10 -9.24 5.40
CA VAL A 15 3.81 -7.98 5.21
C VAL A 15 2.96 -6.95 4.46
N TYR A 16 2.43 -7.31 3.28
CA TYR A 16 1.60 -6.43 2.46
C TYR A 16 0.13 -6.49 2.86
N GLY A 17 -0.43 -7.69 3.03
CA GLY A 17 -1.84 -7.83 3.41
C GLY A 17 -2.20 -7.07 4.70
N CYS A 18 -1.28 -6.98 5.67
CA CYS A 18 -1.49 -6.13 6.85
C CYS A 18 -1.53 -4.62 6.52
N MET A 19 -0.72 -4.16 5.56
CA MET A 19 -0.75 -2.78 5.07
C MET A 19 -2.02 -2.48 4.28
N GLU A 20 -2.43 -3.36 3.36
CA GLU A 20 -3.70 -3.20 2.63
C GLU A 20 -4.90 -3.16 3.56
N SER A 21 -5.00 -4.08 4.53
CA SER A 21 -6.09 -4.06 5.52
C SER A 21 -6.08 -2.78 6.36
N LYS A 22 -4.91 -2.28 6.77
CA LYS A 22 -4.82 -1.00 7.49
C LYS A 22 -5.29 0.20 6.66
N ILE A 23 -4.98 0.21 5.36
CA ILE A 23 -5.47 1.26 4.44
C ILE A 23 -7.00 1.19 4.36
N GLU A 24 -7.55 0.00 4.21
CA GLU A 24 -9.00 -0.23 4.17
C GLU A 24 -9.68 0.22 5.48
N ASP A 25 -9.16 -0.20 6.63
CA ASP A 25 -9.68 0.16 7.95
C ASP A 25 -9.66 1.69 8.17
N LEU A 26 -8.56 2.36 7.78
CA LEU A 26 -8.45 3.83 7.88
C LEU A 26 -9.44 4.53 6.95
N THR A 27 -9.62 4.02 5.73
CA THR A 27 -10.55 4.59 4.75
C THR A 27 -11.99 4.51 5.25
N ILE A 28 -12.41 3.33 5.74
CA ILE A 28 -13.74 3.13 6.35
C ILE A 28 -13.90 4.06 7.56
N GLY A 29 -12.89 4.15 8.43
CA GLY A 29 -12.94 5.02 9.60
C GLY A 29 -13.08 6.51 9.27
N ILE A 30 -12.47 6.96 8.17
CA ILE A 30 -12.62 8.34 7.67
C ILE A 30 -14.04 8.54 7.12
N GLU A 31 -14.53 7.62 6.28
CA GLU A 31 -15.85 7.72 5.67
C GLU A 31 -16.97 7.76 6.71
N LEU A 32 -16.86 6.97 7.79
CA LEU A 32 -17.80 7.02 8.92
C LEU A 32 -17.82 8.40 9.61
N LEU A 33 -16.66 9.03 9.76
CA LEU A 33 -16.55 10.38 10.34
C LEU A 33 -17.08 11.44 9.37
N GLU A 34 -16.88 11.29 8.06
CA GLU A 34 -17.46 12.22 7.07
C GLU A 34 -18.99 12.14 7.06
N LEU A 35 -19.55 10.93 7.01
CA LEU A 35 -21.00 10.71 7.09
C LEU A 35 -21.61 11.22 8.40
N LYS A 36 -20.89 11.10 9.51
CA LYS A 36 -21.31 11.71 10.79
C LYS A 36 -21.28 13.24 10.69
N GLY A 37 -20.19 13.81 10.19
CA GLY A 37 -20.02 15.25 10.01
C GLY A 37 -21.10 15.90 9.14
N GLU A 38 -21.56 15.20 8.10
CA GLU A 38 -22.66 15.66 7.25
C GLU A 38 -24.02 15.64 7.95
N ARG A 39 -24.26 14.67 8.83
CA ARG A 39 -25.55 14.52 9.52
C ARG A 39 -25.69 15.44 10.72
N GLU A 40 -24.68 15.49 11.58
CA GLU A 40 -24.77 16.09 12.91
C GLU A 40 -23.57 16.96 13.29
N GLY A 41 -22.56 17.05 12.42
CA GLY A 41 -21.28 17.70 12.72
C GLY A 41 -20.32 16.78 13.47
N LEU A 42 -19.10 17.26 13.69
CA LEU A 42 -18.05 16.54 14.42
C LEU A 42 -17.63 17.32 15.66
N SER A 43 -17.30 16.61 16.74
CA SER A 43 -16.63 17.23 17.88
C SER A 43 -15.18 17.59 17.54
N GLU A 44 -14.55 18.43 18.36
CA GLU A 44 -13.13 18.78 18.19
C GLU A 44 -12.23 17.55 18.26
N GLU A 45 -12.53 16.62 19.16
CA GLU A 45 -11.81 15.35 19.30
C GLU A 45 -11.92 14.51 18.02
N GLU A 46 -13.10 14.47 17.40
CA GLU A 46 -13.35 13.74 16.16
C GLU A 46 -12.68 14.40 14.95
N LEU A 47 -12.61 15.74 14.92
CA LEU A 47 -11.85 16.47 13.90
C LEU A 47 -10.36 16.14 14.00
N VAL A 48 -9.81 16.11 15.22
CA VAL A 48 -8.42 15.72 15.47
C VAL A 48 -8.20 14.25 15.08
N GLU A 49 -9.13 13.36 15.41
CA GLU A 49 -9.07 11.95 15.04
C GLU A 49 -9.11 11.75 13.52
N ARG A 50 -10.00 12.44 12.82
CA ARG A 50 -10.10 12.41 11.36
C ARG A 50 -8.79 12.84 10.73
N LYS A 51 -8.20 13.95 11.19
CA LYS A 51 -6.90 14.43 10.71
C LYS A 51 -5.80 13.37 10.90
N LYS A 52 -5.71 12.78 12.09
CA LYS A 52 -4.74 11.71 12.38
C LYS A 52 -4.91 10.49 11.46
N LYS A 53 -6.16 10.10 11.14
CA LYS A 53 -6.43 9.01 10.21
C LYS A 53 -5.97 9.36 8.79
N PHE A 54 -6.23 10.57 8.30
CA PHE A 54 -5.73 11.03 7.01
C PHE A 54 -4.20 11.05 6.94
N ASP A 55 -3.53 11.59 7.97
CA ASP A 55 -2.06 11.63 8.03
C ASP A 55 -1.47 10.21 7.97
N HIS A 56 -2.07 9.27 8.70
CA HIS A 56 -1.63 7.87 8.69
C HIS A 56 -1.92 7.18 7.36
N LEU A 57 -3.09 7.40 6.77
CA LEU A 57 -3.45 6.87 5.45
C LEU A 57 -2.46 7.35 4.39
N TRP A 58 -2.15 8.64 4.39
CA TRP A 58 -1.18 9.23 3.47
C TRP A 58 0.19 8.58 3.62
N LEU A 59 0.69 8.41 4.85
CA LEU A 59 1.97 7.74 5.11
C LEU A 59 2.01 6.31 4.57
N LEU A 60 0.92 5.53 4.78
CA LEU A 60 0.83 4.17 4.28
C LEU A 60 0.81 4.13 2.75
N LEU A 61 0.07 5.02 2.10
CA LEU A 61 0.02 5.12 0.63
C LEU A 61 1.40 5.48 0.06
N LYS A 62 2.10 6.46 0.65
CA LYS A 62 3.48 6.82 0.23
C LYS A 62 4.44 5.64 0.41
N SER A 63 4.34 4.91 1.52
CA SER A 63 5.15 3.71 1.74
C SER A 63 4.87 2.63 0.68
N LYS A 64 3.59 2.42 0.34
CA LYS A 64 3.17 1.45 -0.68
C LYS A 64 3.71 1.83 -2.06
N GLU A 65 3.59 3.09 -2.47
CA GLU A 65 4.19 3.60 -3.70
C GLU A 65 5.70 3.35 -3.75
N GLY A 66 6.41 3.65 -2.65
CA GLY A 66 7.86 3.44 -2.55
C GLY A 66 8.26 1.98 -2.73
N VAL A 67 7.51 1.05 -2.15
CA VAL A 67 7.73 -0.38 -2.36
C VAL A 67 7.48 -0.77 -3.81
N GLU A 68 6.35 -0.35 -4.40
CA GLU A 68 6.03 -0.74 -5.78
C GLU A 68 7.06 -0.20 -6.77
N PHE A 69 7.57 1.01 -6.51
CA PHE A 69 8.71 1.57 -7.25
C PHE A 69 9.97 0.68 -7.11
N GLN A 70 10.35 0.29 -5.90
CA GLN A 70 11.49 -0.60 -5.67
C GLN A 70 11.32 -1.95 -6.37
N LYS A 71 10.13 -2.56 -6.30
CA LYS A 71 9.80 -3.82 -7.00
C LYS A 71 9.89 -3.67 -8.51
N SER A 72 9.37 -2.57 -9.06
CA SER A 72 9.45 -2.28 -10.50
C SER A 72 10.90 -2.14 -10.95
N ARG A 73 11.70 -1.34 -10.22
CA ARG A 73 13.14 -1.19 -10.49
C ARG A 73 13.91 -2.51 -10.39
N SER A 74 13.62 -3.31 -9.37
CA SER A 74 14.23 -4.64 -9.21
C SER A 74 13.89 -5.58 -10.36
N ARG A 75 12.62 -5.59 -10.80
CA ARG A 75 12.19 -6.33 -11.99
C ARG A 75 12.89 -5.82 -13.25
N TRP A 76 12.93 -4.51 -13.46
CA TRP A 76 13.63 -3.90 -14.59
C TRP A 76 15.11 -4.27 -14.64
N LEU A 77 15.83 -4.19 -13.52
CA LEU A 77 17.25 -4.59 -13.47
C LEU A 77 17.44 -6.08 -13.80
N ARG A 78 16.56 -6.95 -13.28
CA ARG A 78 16.63 -8.40 -13.54
C ARG A 78 16.26 -8.75 -14.98
N GLU A 79 15.27 -8.07 -15.55
CA GLU A 79 14.76 -8.32 -16.90
C GLU A 79 15.61 -7.59 -17.97
N GLY A 80 16.25 -6.47 -17.62
CA GLY A 80 17.21 -5.76 -18.46
C GLY A 80 18.50 -6.53 -18.71
N ASP A 81 19.01 -7.27 -17.71
CA ASP A 81 20.11 -8.24 -17.91
C ASP A 81 19.71 -9.38 -18.89
N ALA A 82 18.42 -9.71 -18.95
CA ALA A 82 17.85 -10.68 -19.90
C ALA A 82 17.41 -10.06 -21.24
N ASN A 83 17.50 -8.73 -21.39
CA ASN A 83 17.11 -7.99 -22.60
C ASN A 83 18.34 -7.51 -23.40
N THR A 84 19.48 -8.21 -23.27
CA THR A 84 20.67 -7.97 -24.09
C THR A 84 20.47 -8.35 -25.56
N SER A 85 19.42 -9.13 -25.88
CA SER A 85 19.07 -9.43 -27.28
C SER A 85 18.58 -8.22 -28.08
N PHE A 86 17.98 -7.21 -27.40
CA PHE A 86 17.51 -5.99 -28.08
C PHE A 86 18.64 -5.02 -28.45
N PHE A 87 19.80 -5.12 -27.80
CA PHE A 87 20.96 -4.24 -28.03
C PHE A 87 22.11 -4.90 -28.82
N HIS A 88 21.95 -6.16 -29.22
CA HIS A 88 22.93 -6.90 -30.02
C HIS A 88 22.40 -7.42 -31.37
N ALA A 89 21.30 -6.86 -31.87
CA ALA A 89 20.89 -7.06 -33.26
C ALA A 89 21.68 -6.13 -34.19
N CYS A 90 22.91 -6.52 -34.52
CA CYS A 90 23.70 -6.00 -35.64
C CYS A 90 24.29 -7.18 -36.41
#